data_AF-A0A1F3ZUL0-F1
#
_entry.id   AF-A0A1F3ZUL0-F1
#
_cell.length_a   1.000
_cell.length_b   1.000
_cell.length_c   1.000
_cell.angle_alpha   90.00
_cell.angle_beta   90.00
_cell.angle_gamma   90.00
#
_symmetry.space_group_name_H-M   'P 1'
#
loop_
_entity.id
_entity.type
_entity.pdbx_description
1 polymer ?
#
loop_
_entity_poly.entity_id
_entity_poly.type
_entity_poly.pdbx_seq_one_letter_code
_entity_poly.pdbx_strand_id
1 'polypeptide(L)'
;MLTVKMEAELERELEAAARSAGLTKSEFVRRGLHQVIARARKVRKATPWDLGKDLFGKVSSGNPGLSRTRARDIISLRRNAKATG
;
A
#
# COMPACT_ATOMS: atom_id res chain seq x y z
N MET A 1 -10.20 -20.45 16.80
CA MET A 1 -11.47 -19.68 16.87
C MET A 1 -11.13 -18.33 17.47
N LEU A 2 -11.56 -17.24 16.85
CA LEU A 2 -11.38 -15.89 17.38
C LEU A 2 -12.67 -15.49 18.10
N THR A 3 -12.58 -15.04 19.35
CA THR A 3 -13.71 -14.46 20.08
C THR A 3 -13.48 -12.96 20.18
N VAL A 4 -14.45 -12.17 19.71
CA VAL A 4 -14.39 -10.71 19.75
C VAL A 4 -15.50 -10.24 20.67
N LYS A 5 -15.15 -9.50 21.72
CA LYS A 5 -16.14 -8.79 22.53
C LYS A 5 -16.64 -7.58 21.75
N MET A 6 -17.95 -7.42 21.70
CA MET A 6 -18.63 -6.30 21.04
C MET A 6 -19.46 -5.57 22.10
N GLU A 7 -19.52 -4.25 22.00
CA GLU A 7 -20.45 -3.46 22.81
C GLU A 7 -21.89 -3.82 22.43
N ALA A 8 -22.81 -3.74 23.40
CA ALA A 8 -24.17 -4.24 23.24
C ALA A 8 -24.94 -3.56 22.09
N GLU A 9 -24.67 -2.28 21.84
CA GLU A 9 -25.25 -1.52 20.74
C GLU A 9 -24.82 -2.07 19.37
N LEU A 10 -23.51 -2.31 19.20
CA LEU A 10 -22.97 -2.85 17.94
C LEU A 10 -23.50 -4.25 17.64
N GLU A 11 -23.72 -5.08 18.68
CA GLU A 11 -24.29 -6.41 18.49
C GLU A 11 -25.77 -6.34 18.06
N ARG A 12 -26.54 -5.38 18.58
CA ARG A 12 -27.91 -5.13 18.13
C ARG A 12 -27.97 -4.66 16.68
N GLU A 13 -27.09 -3.75 16.29
CA GLU A 13 -26.99 -3.28 14.90
C GLU A 13 -26.60 -4.42 13.95
N LEU A 14 -25.62 -5.24 14.34
CA LEU A 14 -25.22 -6.41 13.58
C LEU A 14 -26.40 -7.38 13.38
N GLU A 15 -27.19 -7.62 14.42
CA GLU A 15 -28.35 -8.51 14.34
C GLU A 15 -29.46 -7.95 13.47
N ALA A 16 -29.70 -6.63 13.49
CA ALA A 16 -30.65 -5.97 12.60
C ALA A 16 -30.19 -6.07 11.14
N ALA A 17 -28.91 -5.78 10.86
CA ALA A 17 -28.34 -5.83 9.52
C ALA A 17 -28.29 -7.26 8.94
N ALA A 18 -27.95 -8.25 9.77
CA ALA A 18 -27.97 -9.65 9.35
C ALA A 18 -29.39 -10.12 8.99
N ARG A 19 -30.38 -9.76 9.81
CA ARG A 19 -31.80 -10.08 9.55
C ARG A 19 -32.32 -9.42 8.27
N SER A 20 -32.03 -8.13 8.05
CA SER A 20 -32.47 -7.44 6.83
C SER A 20 -31.82 -8.01 5.56
N ALA A 21 -30.61 -8.57 5.68
CA ALA A 21 -29.92 -9.27 4.60
C ALA A 21 -30.38 -10.74 4.43
N GLY A 22 -31.24 -11.28 5.30
CA GLY A 22 -31.64 -12.69 5.29
C GLY A 22 -30.50 -13.66 5.63
N LEU A 23 -29.51 -13.21 6.42
CA LEU A 23 -28.31 -13.98 6.77
C LEU A 23 -28.24 -14.24 8.27
N THR A 24 -27.52 -15.29 8.66
CA THR A 24 -27.13 -15.47 10.07
C THR A 24 -26.07 -14.45 10.46
N LYS A 25 -25.98 -14.11 11.75
CA LYS A 25 -24.95 -13.20 12.29
C LYS A 25 -23.54 -13.62 11.86
N SER A 26 -23.22 -14.91 12.00
CA SER A 26 -21.90 -15.44 11.63
C SER A 26 -21.60 -15.31 10.14
N GLU A 27 -22.59 -15.53 9.27
CA GLU A 27 -22.41 -15.38 7.82
C GLU A 27 -22.24 -13.91 7.42
N PHE A 28 -23.03 -13.01 8.02
CA PHE A 28 -22.92 -11.58 7.80
C PHE A 28 -21.51 -11.07 8.19
N VAL A 29 -21.02 -11.45 9.38
CA VAL A 29 -19.66 -11.12 9.84
C VAL A 29 -18.61 -11.69 8.90
N ARG A 30 -18.74 -12.95 8.46
CA ARG A 30 -17.78 -13.59 7.56
C ARG A 30 -17.68 -12.85 6.23
N ARG A 31 -18.81 -12.47 5.64
CA ARG A 31 -18.84 -11.66 4.41
C ARG A 31 -18.21 -10.28 4.61
N GLY A 32 -18.53 -9.61 5.72
CA GLY A 32 -17.92 -8.34 6.09
C GLY A 32 -16.40 -8.42 6.18
N LEU A 33 -15.88 -9.44 6.88
CA LEU A 33 -14.44 -9.69 6.99
C LEU A 33 -13.79 -9.94 5.63
N HIS A 34 -14.41 -10.74 4.76
CA HIS A 34 -13.89 -10.94 3.40
C HIS A 34 -13.77 -9.63 2.62
N GLN A 35 -14.77 -8.75 2.72
CA GLN A 35 -14.73 -7.44 2.06
C GLN A 35 -13.63 -6.53 2.62
N VAL A 36 -13.50 -6.45 3.95
CA VAL A 36 -12.46 -5.65 4.61
C VAL A 36 -11.07 -6.15 4.21
N ILE A 37 -10.83 -7.47 4.26
CA ILE A 37 -9.56 -8.07 3.85
C ILE A 37 -9.27 -7.81 2.38
N ALA A 38 -10.27 -7.93 1.50
CA ALA A 38 -10.11 -7.65 0.08
C ALA A 38 -9.73 -6.18 -0.17
N ARG A 39 -10.37 -5.24 0.52
CA ARG A 39 -10.03 -3.80 0.45
C ARG A 39 -8.62 -3.54 0.96
N ALA A 40 -8.25 -4.09 2.11
CA ALA A 40 -6.90 -3.96 2.66
C ALA A 40 -5.82 -4.51 1.72
N ARG A 41 -6.08 -5.65 1.07
CA ARG A 41 -5.18 -6.22 0.05
C ARG A 41 -5.03 -5.33 -1.19
N LYS A 42 -6.11 -4.68 -1.65
CA LYS A 42 -6.05 -3.76 -2.80
C LYS A 42 -5.15 -2.55 -2.50
N VAL A 43 -5.29 -1.94 -1.32
CA VAL A 43 -4.43 -0.83 -0.88
C VAL A 43 -2.96 -1.24 -0.85
N ARG A 44 -2.68 -2.49 -0.42
CA ARG A 44 -1.31 -3.01 -0.33
C ARG A 44 -0.68 -3.38 -1.68
N LYS A 45 -1.48 -3.59 -2.73
CA LYS A 45 -1.00 -4.00 -4.06
C LYS A 45 -0.57 -2.86 -4.96
N ALA A 46 -0.90 -1.62 -4.60
CA ALA A 46 -0.58 -0.45 -5.39
C ALA A 46 0.36 0.43 -4.57
N THR A 47 1.67 0.20 -4.68
CA THR A 47 2.61 1.19 -4.15
C THR A 47 2.51 2.48 -4.97
N PRO A 48 2.88 3.66 -4.42
CA PRO A 48 2.98 4.89 -5.22
C PRO A 48 3.82 4.71 -6.49
N TRP A 49 4.83 3.83 -6.43
CA TRP A 49 5.59 3.39 -7.59
C TRP A 49 4.73 2.65 -8.62
N ASP A 50 3.95 1.64 -8.20
CA ASP A 50 3.09 0.87 -9.10
C ASP A 50 2.02 1.72 -9.79
N LEU A 51 1.50 2.74 -9.09
CA LEU A 51 0.50 3.67 -9.61
C LEU A 51 1.11 4.68 -10.60
N GLY A 52 2.35 5.08 -10.34
CA GLY A 52 3.03 6.07 -11.16
C GLY A 52 3.92 5.49 -12.26
N LYS A 53 4.21 4.17 -12.29
CA LYS A 53 5.19 3.58 -13.23
C LYS A 53 4.90 3.84 -14.71
N ASP A 54 3.64 4.02 -15.07
CA ASP A 54 3.22 4.31 -16.44
C ASP A 54 3.18 5.83 -16.73
N LEU A 55 3.27 6.66 -15.68
CA LEU A 55 3.35 8.12 -15.73
C LEU A 55 4.81 8.63 -15.56
N PHE A 56 5.61 7.92 -14.77
CA PHE A 56 7.04 8.10 -14.66
C PHE A 56 7.63 7.67 -16.00
N GLY A 57 8.12 8.62 -16.77
CA GLY A 57 8.76 8.33 -18.06
C GLY A 57 9.74 7.17 -17.89
N LYS A 58 9.63 6.16 -18.77
CA LYS A 58 10.55 5.02 -18.81
C LYS A 58 11.95 5.51 -19.21
N VAL A 59 12.69 6.09 -18.28
CA VAL A 59 14.07 6.50 -18.51
C VAL A 59 14.96 5.28 -18.29
N SER A 60 14.86 4.29 -19.18
CA SER A 60 16.02 3.46 -19.48
C SER A 60 16.90 4.32 -20.36
N SER A 61 17.92 4.95 -19.77
CA SER A 61 18.84 5.79 -20.51
C SER A 61 19.70 5.02 -21.53
N GLY A 62 19.42 3.74 -21.79
CA GLY A 62 20.16 2.85 -22.70
C GLY A 62 21.62 2.61 -22.31
N ASN A 63 22.13 3.39 -21.36
CA ASN A 63 23.52 3.44 -20.96
C ASN A 63 23.63 3.03 -19.48
N PRO A 64 23.97 1.76 -19.20
CA PRO A 64 24.12 1.26 -17.82
C PRO A 64 25.24 1.97 -17.04
N GLY A 65 26.04 2.83 -17.70
CA GLY A 65 27.06 3.64 -17.07
C GLY A 65 26.53 4.86 -16.31
N LEU A 66 25.30 5.35 -16.57
CA LEU A 66 24.88 6.65 -16.02
C LEU A 66 24.72 6.67 -14.49
N SER A 67 24.41 5.53 -13.86
CA SER A 67 24.45 5.42 -12.40
C SER A 67 25.88 5.40 -11.84
N ARG A 68 26.81 4.76 -12.55
CA ARG A 68 28.23 4.63 -12.17
C ARG A 68 29.03 5.91 -12.39
N THR A 69 28.77 6.63 -13.48
CA THR A 69 29.48 7.87 -13.82
C THR A 69 28.99 9.02 -12.95
N ARG A 70 27.68 9.12 -12.67
CA ARG A 70 27.11 10.18 -11.82
C ARG A 70 27.69 10.19 -10.40
N ALA A 71 27.92 9.02 -9.80
CA ALA A 71 28.58 8.94 -8.50
C ALA A 71 30.04 9.43 -8.58
N ARG A 72 30.77 9.05 -9.63
CA ARG A 72 32.15 9.47 -9.85
C ARG A 72 32.23 10.99 -10.07
N ASP A 73 31.37 11.56 -10.90
CA ASP A 73 31.34 12.99 -11.21
C ASP A 73 30.97 13.84 -10.00
N ILE A 74 30.00 13.41 -9.18
CA ILE A 74 29.66 14.07 -7.92
C ILE A 74 30.86 14.05 -6.94
N ILE A 75 31.59 12.94 -6.87
CA ILE A 75 32.79 12.83 -6.02
C ILE A 75 33.90 13.76 -6.53
N SER A 76 34.11 13.83 -7.85
CA SER A 76 35.08 14.75 -8.48
C SER A 76 34.76 16.21 -8.19
N LEU A 77 33.49 16.60 -8.37
CA LEU A 77 33.01 17.97 -8.08
C LEU A 77 33.22 18.32 -6.60
N ARG A 78 32.93 17.38 -5.68
CA ARG A 78 33.19 17.56 -4.25
C ARG A 78 34.66 17.67 -3.89
N ARG A 79 35.56 16.95 -4.58
CA ARG A 79 37.01 17.07 -4.36
C ARG A 79 37.54 18.41 -4.84
N ASN A 80 37.12 18.86 -6.02
CA ASN A 80 37.56 20.14 -6.57
C ASN A 80 37.05 21.32 -5.74
N ALA A 81 35.81 21.25 -5.22
CA ALA A 81 35.27 22.27 -4.32
C ALA A 81 35.99 22.37 -2.95
N LYS A 82 36.70 21.31 -2.53
CA LYS A 82 37.52 21.32 -1.30
C LYS A 82 38.96 21.78 -1.53
N ALA A 83 39.42 21.87 -2.77
CA ALA A 83 40.77 22.28 -3.13
C ALA A 83 40.88 23.79 -3.39
N THR A 84 39.77 24.53 -3.33
CA THR A 84 39.69 25.97 -3.61
C THR A 84 39.23 26.79 -2.39
N GLY A 85 39.36 26.23 -1.18
CA GLY A 85 39.17 26.94 0.10
C GLY A 85 40.34 26.65 1.03
#